data_AF-A0A017HM00-F1
#
_entry.id   AF-A0A017HM00-F1
#
_cell.length_a   1.000
_cell.length_b   1.000
_cell.length_c   1.000
_cell.angle_alpha   90.00
_cell.angle_beta   90.00
_cell.angle_gamma   90.00
#
_symmetry.space_group_name_H-M   'P 1'
#
loop_
_entity.id
_entity.type
_entity.pdbx_description
1 polymer ?
#
loop_
_entity_poly.entity_id
_entity_poly.type
_entity_poly.pdbx_seq_one_letter_code
_entity_poly.pdbx_strand_id
1 'polypeptide(L)'
;MELYLLLKFVHVVGAILWVGGAAILTLLVVILDRRGDDRATLTGVSYVGLLGNKVFAPLGMLVILLGLVLAWLGGYGFAAWTVLAAAIVACTFLLGAMVLGPTCERTVRIWEDTGEAALCIGMGRRVLRLVKLDLGGQFAIIALMVLKPGWTDPLLLVPALILALGGFAYLRGAPAPAVAQAA
;
A
#
# COMPACT_ATOMS: atom_id res chain seq x y z
N MET A 1 22.83 -22.42 -7.52
CA MET A 1 21.46 -22.65 -8.04
C MET A 1 20.46 -22.76 -6.88
N GLU A 2 20.68 -23.66 -5.92
CA GLU A 2 19.82 -23.84 -4.72
C GLU A 2 19.58 -22.56 -3.91
N LEU A 3 20.63 -21.81 -3.56
CA LEU A 3 20.48 -20.58 -2.77
C LEU A 3 19.64 -19.51 -3.50
N TYR A 4 19.84 -19.34 -4.81
CA TYR A 4 19.07 -18.38 -5.60
C TYR A 4 17.58 -18.74 -5.62
N LEU A 5 17.24 -20.02 -5.76
CA LEU A 5 15.86 -20.50 -5.72
C LEU A 5 15.24 -20.30 -4.34
N LEU A 6 15.97 -20.59 -3.27
CA LEU A 6 15.52 -20.35 -1.90
C LEU A 6 15.25 -18.86 -1.65
N LEU A 7 16.18 -17.97 -2.01
CA LEU A 7 16.01 -16.53 -1.86
C LEU A 7 14.81 -16.02 -2.66
N LYS A 8 14.63 -16.50 -3.90
CA LYS A 8 13.47 -16.17 -4.73
C LYS A 8 12.16 -16.67 -4.12
N PHE A 9 12.15 -17.88 -3.57
CA PHE A 9 10.98 -18.43 -2.90
C PHE A 9 10.59 -17.58 -1.69
N VAL A 10 11.54 -17.27 -0.80
CA VAL A 10 11.31 -16.42 0.37
C VAL A 10 10.85 -15.02 -0.04
N HIS A 11 11.46 -14.43 -1.06
CA HIS A 11 11.04 -13.13 -1.62
C HIS A 11 9.58 -13.15 -2.10
N VAL A 12 9.19 -14.17 -2.87
CA VAL A 12 7.82 -14.29 -3.39
C VAL A 12 6.80 -14.53 -2.28
N VAL A 13 7.09 -15.42 -1.33
CA VAL A 13 6.22 -15.65 -0.16
C VAL A 13 6.06 -14.37 0.65
N GLY A 14 7.16 -13.65 0.90
CA GLY A 14 7.12 -12.37 1.59
C GLY A 14 6.29 -11.33 0.83
N ALA A 15 6.43 -11.25 -0.50
CA ALA A 15 5.66 -10.34 -1.32
C ALA A 15 4.15 -10.65 -1.29
N ILE A 16 3.78 -11.94 -1.32
CA ILE A 16 2.38 -12.38 -1.20
C ILE A 16 1.79 -11.94 0.14
N LEU A 17 2.50 -12.20 1.23
CA LEU A 17 2.03 -11.86 2.57
C LEU A 17 1.96 -10.34 2.79
N TRP A 18 2.94 -9.59 2.28
CA TRP A 18 2.98 -8.14 2.41
C TRP A 18 1.87 -7.47 1.59
N VAL A 19 1.84 -7.71 0.27
CA VAL A 19 0.89 -7.05 -0.63
C VAL A 19 -0.53 -7.58 -0.43
N GLY A 20 -0.69 -8.90 -0.30
CA GLY A 20 -1.98 -9.52 -0.05
C GLY A 20 -2.58 -9.13 1.30
N GLY A 21 -1.76 -9.07 2.35
CA GLY A 21 -2.17 -8.62 3.68
C GLY A 21 -2.62 -7.15 3.69
N ALA A 22 -1.84 -6.27 3.06
CA ALA A 22 -2.23 -4.86 2.90
C ALA A 22 -3.53 -4.73 2.09
N ALA A 23 -3.67 -5.48 0.99
CA ALA A 23 -4.85 -5.44 0.13
C ALA A 23 -6.14 -5.85 0.88
N ILE A 24 -6.11 -6.96 1.62
CA ILE A 24 -7.31 -7.46 2.31
C ILE A 24 -7.74 -6.55 3.45
N LEU A 25 -6.79 -6.01 4.22
CA LEU A 25 -7.10 -5.04 5.29
C LEU A 25 -7.68 -3.76 4.70
N THR A 26 -7.08 -3.25 3.61
CA THR A 26 -7.61 -2.07 2.92
C THR A 26 -9.04 -2.29 2.45
N LEU A 27 -9.31 -3.46 1.84
CA LEU A 27 -10.65 -3.81 1.38
C LEU A 27 -11.64 -3.85 2.55
N LEU A 28 -11.27 -4.46 3.67
CA LEU A 28 -12.08 -4.49 4.88
C LEU A 28 -12.42 -3.06 5.34
N VAL A 29 -11.43 -2.18 5.48
CA VAL A 29 -11.68 -0.80 5.95
C VAL A 29 -12.53 -0.02 4.94
N VAL A 30 -12.35 -0.23 3.63
CA VAL A 30 -13.22 0.38 2.60
C VAL A 30 -14.66 -0.10 2.73
N ILE A 31 -14.88 -1.39 3.00
CA ILE A 31 -16.23 -1.94 3.20
C ILE A 31 -16.88 -1.31 4.43
N LEU A 32 -16.15 -1.16 5.53
CA LEU A 32 -16.65 -0.54 6.77
C LEU A 32 -16.99 0.94 6.58
N ASP A 33 -16.11 1.70 5.92
CA ASP A 33 -16.33 3.12 5.62
C ASP A 33 -17.57 3.32 4.73
N ARG A 34 -17.76 2.44 3.74
CA ARG A 34 -18.95 2.47 2.86
C ARG A 34 -20.27 2.16 3.57
N ARG A 35 -20.23 1.47 4.72
CA ARG A 35 -21.42 1.22 5.53
C ARG A 35 -21.79 2.42 6.43
N GLY A 36 -20.96 3.46 6.47
CA GLY A 36 -21.17 4.62 7.35
C GLY A 36 -20.92 4.33 8.82
N ASP A 37 -20.24 3.21 9.14
CA ASP A 37 -19.87 2.88 10.52
C ASP A 37 -18.50 3.47 10.84
N ASP A 38 -18.50 4.71 11.32
CA ASP A 38 -17.28 5.45 11.62
C ASP A 38 -16.44 4.77 12.71
N ARG A 39 -17.09 4.12 13.70
CA ARG A 39 -16.37 3.39 14.76
C ARG A 39 -15.69 2.15 14.21
N ALA A 40 -16.40 1.33 13.45
CA ALA A 40 -15.79 0.14 12.84
C ALA A 40 -14.68 0.53 11.86
N THR A 41 -14.85 1.63 11.13
CA THR A 41 -13.82 2.16 10.23
C THR A 41 -12.55 2.55 10.99
N LEU A 42 -12.67 3.26 12.12
CA LEU A 42 -11.53 3.63 12.96
C LEU A 42 -10.87 2.39 13.61
N THR A 43 -11.65 1.39 14.01
CA THR A 43 -11.11 0.08 14.41
C THR A 43 -10.31 -0.58 13.27
N GLY A 44 -10.82 -0.53 12.05
CA GLY A 44 -10.08 -1.01 10.87
C GLY A 44 -8.75 -0.26 10.67
N VAL A 45 -8.77 1.06 10.80
CA VAL A 45 -7.57 1.91 10.71
C VAL A 45 -6.56 1.58 11.80
N SER A 46 -7.00 1.24 13.02
CA SER A 46 -6.09 0.82 14.09
C SER A 46 -5.36 -0.47 13.77
N TYR A 47 -6.05 -1.46 13.18
CA TYR A 47 -5.41 -2.68 12.69
C TYR A 47 -4.43 -2.42 11.55
N VAL A 48 -4.74 -1.49 10.64
CA VAL A 48 -3.80 -1.06 9.58
C VAL A 48 -2.53 -0.47 10.20
N GLY A 49 -2.64 0.39 11.22
CA GLY A 49 -1.47 0.92 11.93
C GLY A 49 -0.66 -0.16 12.64
N LEU A 50 -1.33 -1.02 13.40
CA LEU A 50 -0.71 -2.08 14.19
C LEU A 50 0.04 -3.10 13.32
N LEU A 51 -0.64 -3.66 12.32
CA LEU A 51 -0.06 -4.66 11.42
C LEU A 51 0.91 -4.02 10.42
N GLY A 52 0.66 -2.78 10.01
CA GLY A 52 1.58 -1.96 9.21
C GLY A 52 2.97 -1.92 9.82
N ASN A 53 3.09 -1.47 11.06
CA ASN A 53 4.38 -1.30 11.71
C ASN A 53 5.00 -2.63 12.18
N LYS A 54 4.19 -3.57 12.70
CA LYS A 54 4.72 -4.80 13.31
C LYS A 54 4.95 -5.94 12.33
N VAL A 55 4.22 -5.99 11.22
CA VAL A 55 4.24 -7.13 10.28
C VAL A 55 4.67 -6.68 8.90
N PHE A 56 3.98 -5.70 8.32
CA PHE A 56 4.20 -5.35 6.91
C PHE A 56 5.48 -4.56 6.67
N ALA A 57 5.87 -3.65 7.55
CA ALA A 57 7.13 -2.92 7.43
C ALA A 57 8.37 -3.85 7.46
N PRO A 58 8.57 -4.74 8.47
CA PRO A 58 9.72 -5.63 8.46
C PRO A 58 9.69 -6.63 7.30
N LEU A 59 8.50 -7.14 6.96
CA LEU A 59 8.33 -8.05 5.84
C LEU A 59 8.62 -7.35 4.50
N GLY A 60 8.20 -6.11 4.34
CA GLY A 60 8.48 -5.31 3.15
C GLY A 60 9.95 -4.99 3.00
N MET A 61 10.63 -4.66 4.10
CA MET A 61 12.09 -4.48 4.10
C MET A 61 12.79 -5.77 3.64
N LEU A 62 12.38 -6.93 4.16
CA LEU A 62 12.92 -8.22 3.73
C LEU A 62 12.71 -8.45 2.22
N VAL A 63 11.49 -8.21 1.72
CA VAL A 63 11.16 -8.37 0.30
C VAL A 63 12.02 -7.44 -0.57
N ILE A 64 12.17 -6.17 -0.20
CA ILE A 64 13.00 -5.20 -0.93
C ILE A 64 14.45 -5.66 -0.99
N LEU A 65 15.05 -6.00 0.15
CA LEU A 65 16.45 -6.43 0.20
C LEU A 65 16.68 -7.68 -0.64
N LEU A 66 15.79 -8.68 -0.53
CA LEU A 66 15.89 -9.90 -1.34
C LEU A 66 15.70 -9.60 -2.83
N GLY A 67 14.78 -8.70 -3.20
CA GLY A 67 14.55 -8.32 -4.59
C GLY A 67 15.78 -7.68 -5.23
N LEU A 68 16.44 -6.77 -4.50
CA LEU A 68 17.68 -6.13 -4.96
C LEU A 68 18.82 -7.15 -5.11
N VAL A 69 19.00 -8.04 -4.13
CA VAL A 69 20.01 -9.11 -4.19
C VAL A 69 19.77 -10.03 -5.39
N LEU A 70 18.52 -10.46 -5.61
CA LEU A 70 18.16 -11.33 -6.72
C LEU A 70 18.36 -10.64 -8.07
N ALA A 71 18.03 -9.35 -8.18
CA ALA A 71 18.24 -8.58 -9.40
C ALA A 71 19.74 -8.45 -9.74
N TRP A 72 20.58 -8.23 -8.73
CA TRP A 72 22.04 -8.17 -8.89
C TRP A 72 22.61 -9.52 -9.31
N LEU A 73 22.29 -10.60 -8.58
CA LEU A 73 22.76 -11.95 -8.88
C LEU A 73 22.27 -12.47 -10.24
N GLY A 74 21.09 -12.06 -10.67
CA GLY A 74 20.51 -12.42 -11.96
C GLY A 74 21.02 -11.58 -13.14
N GLY A 75 21.83 -10.54 -12.91
CA GLY A 75 22.29 -9.63 -13.97
C GLY A 75 21.21 -8.68 -14.49
N TYR A 76 20.11 -8.49 -13.77
CA TYR A 76 18.97 -7.66 -14.16
C TYR A 76 18.93 -6.29 -13.48
N GLY A 77 20.02 -5.85 -12.84
CA GLY A 77 20.06 -4.63 -12.02
C GLY A 77 19.59 -3.36 -12.74
N PHE A 78 19.87 -3.25 -14.05
CA PHE A 78 19.52 -2.09 -14.88
C PHE A 78 18.38 -2.37 -15.88
N ALA A 79 17.73 -3.53 -15.79
CA ALA A 79 16.56 -3.81 -16.61
C ALA A 79 15.44 -2.83 -16.23
N ALA A 80 14.67 -2.36 -17.22
CA ALA A 80 13.63 -1.35 -17.01
C ALA A 80 12.66 -1.74 -15.88
N TRP A 81 12.16 -2.98 -15.91
CA TRP A 81 11.26 -3.50 -14.89
C TRP A 81 11.86 -3.52 -13.48
N THR A 82 13.17 -3.79 -13.34
CA THR A 82 13.87 -3.77 -12.06
C THR A 82 13.99 -2.35 -11.53
N VAL A 83 14.47 -1.42 -12.37
CA VAL A 83 14.71 -0.02 -11.96
C VAL A 83 13.39 0.65 -11.59
N LEU A 84 12.36 0.49 -12.42
CA LEU A 84 11.04 1.06 -12.16
C LEU A 84 10.40 0.46 -10.90
N ALA A 85 10.49 -0.85 -10.71
CA ALA A 85 9.94 -1.49 -9.51
C ALA A 85 10.71 -1.07 -8.25
N ALA A 86 12.03 -0.92 -8.32
CA ALA A 86 12.85 -0.40 -7.22
C ALA A 86 12.47 1.04 -6.85
N ALA A 87 12.23 1.89 -7.85
CA ALA A 87 11.77 3.26 -7.62
C ALA A 87 10.37 3.29 -6.98
N ILE A 88 9.42 2.54 -7.52
CA ILE A 88 8.05 2.50 -6.98
C ILE A 88 8.05 1.90 -5.56
N VAL A 89 8.78 0.81 -5.31
CA VAL A 89 8.81 0.16 -3.98
C VAL A 89 9.49 1.04 -2.94
N ALA A 90 10.49 1.83 -3.32
CA ALA A 90 11.08 2.83 -2.43
C ALA A 90 10.04 3.89 -2.07
N CYS A 91 9.29 4.41 -3.05
CA CYS A 91 8.22 5.39 -2.80
C CYS A 91 7.09 4.82 -1.91
N THR A 92 6.60 3.61 -2.17
CA THR A 92 5.53 2.97 -1.38
C THR A 92 6.00 2.65 0.03
N PHE A 93 7.21 2.10 0.18
CA PHE A 93 7.77 1.79 1.49
C PHE A 93 7.95 3.06 2.34
N LEU A 94 8.48 4.14 1.76
CA LEU A 94 8.62 5.42 2.45
C LEU A 94 7.27 6.07 2.78
N LEU A 95 6.30 6.00 1.87
CA LEU A 95 4.93 6.45 2.13
C LEU A 95 4.33 5.68 3.32
N GLY A 96 4.50 4.36 3.34
CA GLY A 96 4.13 3.47 4.43
C GLY A 96 4.75 3.88 5.77
N ALA A 97 6.07 3.95 5.81
CA ALA A 97 6.84 4.14 7.04
C ALA A 97 6.77 5.59 7.58
N MET A 98 6.80 6.59 6.70
CA MET A 98 6.94 8.00 7.12
C MET A 98 5.61 8.76 7.17
N VAL A 99 4.58 8.31 6.45
CA VAL A 99 3.31 9.03 6.35
C VAL A 99 2.16 8.18 6.90
N LEU A 100 1.94 6.99 6.35
CA LEU A 100 0.81 6.13 6.70
C LEU A 100 0.87 5.67 8.16
N GLY A 101 1.98 5.02 8.57
CA GLY A 101 2.17 4.53 9.93
C GLY A 101 1.94 5.62 10.99
N PRO A 102 2.68 6.76 10.93
CA PRO A 102 2.49 7.86 11.87
C PRO A 102 1.09 8.48 11.83
N THR A 103 0.43 8.52 10.67
CA THR A 103 -0.95 9.03 10.56
C THR A 103 -1.94 8.09 11.23
N CYS A 104 -1.79 6.77 11.06
CA CYS A 104 -2.59 5.78 11.76
C CYS A 104 -2.43 5.90 13.28
N GLU A 105 -1.17 5.92 13.78
CA GLU A 105 -0.89 6.05 15.22
C GLU A 105 -1.49 7.32 15.82
N ARG A 106 -1.35 8.46 15.13
CA ARG A 106 -1.98 9.72 15.56
C ARG A 106 -3.51 9.63 15.58
N THR A 107 -4.12 9.01 14.57
CA THR A 107 -5.58 8.84 14.48
C THR A 107 -6.10 7.98 15.63
N VAL A 108 -5.42 6.85 15.90
CA VAL A 108 -5.79 5.93 16.98
C VAL A 108 -5.65 6.59 18.33
N ARG A 109 -4.52 7.27 18.59
CA ARG A 109 -4.28 7.95 19.86
C ARG A 109 -5.35 9.00 20.18
N ILE A 110 -5.69 9.86 19.22
CA ILE A 110 -6.73 10.88 19.43
C ILE A 110 -8.09 10.21 19.67
N TRP A 111 -8.38 9.12 18.97
CA TRP A 111 -9.63 8.40 19.14
C TRP A 111 -9.73 7.71 20.50
N GLU A 112 -8.63 7.13 21.00
CA GLU A 112 -8.55 6.54 22.34
C GLU A 112 -8.66 7.60 23.43
N ASP A 113 -8.02 8.76 23.26
CA ASP A 113 -8.03 9.86 24.23
C ASP A 113 -9.41 10.54 24.33
N THR A 114 -10.13 10.68 23.21
CA THR A 114 -11.41 11.41 23.15
C THR A 114 -12.65 10.52 23.20
N GLY A 115 -12.55 9.28 22.69
CA GLY A 115 -13.71 8.41 22.45
C GLY A 115 -14.65 8.86 21.33
N GLU A 116 -14.39 10.02 20.72
CA GLU A 116 -15.27 10.67 19.74
C GLU A 116 -14.86 10.33 18.30
N ALA A 117 -15.57 9.39 17.69
CA ALA A 117 -15.30 8.96 16.31
C ALA A 117 -15.43 10.10 15.29
N ALA A 118 -16.35 11.03 15.51
CA ALA A 118 -16.61 12.17 14.63
C ALA A 118 -15.39 13.10 14.47
N LEU A 119 -14.57 13.24 15.52
CA LEU A 119 -13.34 14.05 15.48
C LEU A 119 -12.22 13.37 14.66
N CYS A 120 -12.21 12.05 14.61
CA CYS A 120 -11.10 11.25 14.08
C CYS A 120 -11.36 10.71 12.67
N ILE A 121 -12.62 10.54 12.28
CA ILE A 121 -12.98 9.86 11.02
C ILE A 121 -12.40 10.54 9.78
N GLY A 122 -12.26 11.87 9.78
CA GLY A 122 -11.60 12.60 8.71
C GLY A 122 -10.15 12.18 8.48
N MET A 123 -9.41 11.92 9.57
CA MET A 123 -8.04 11.40 9.52
C MET A 123 -8.03 9.94 9.07
N GLY A 124 -8.96 9.11 9.57
CA GLY A 124 -9.14 7.73 9.11
C GLY A 124 -9.37 7.66 7.59
N ARG A 125 -10.30 8.44 7.04
CA ARG A 125 -10.56 8.52 5.59
C ARG A 125 -9.35 9.02 4.79
N ARG A 126 -8.52 9.89 5.38
CA ARG A 126 -7.23 10.29 4.77
C ARG A 126 -6.27 9.10 4.69
N VAL A 127 -6.19 8.26 5.72
CA VAL A 127 -5.44 7.00 5.68
C VAL A 127 -5.96 6.12 4.55
N LEU A 128 -7.28 5.89 4.44
CA LEU A 128 -7.84 5.07 3.36
C LEU A 128 -7.45 5.56 1.96
N ARG A 129 -7.46 6.89 1.73
CA ARG A 129 -7.01 7.46 0.45
C ARG A 129 -5.55 7.13 0.15
N LEU A 130 -4.68 7.33 1.13
CA LEU A 130 -3.25 7.08 0.97
C LEU A 130 -2.95 5.59 0.77
N VAL A 131 -3.66 4.70 1.47
CA VAL A 131 -3.48 3.25 1.31
C VAL A 131 -3.96 2.78 -0.08
N LYS A 132 -5.02 3.37 -0.65
CA LYS A 132 -5.44 3.07 -2.03
C LYS A 132 -4.37 3.47 -3.07
N LEU A 133 -3.72 4.62 -2.87
CA LEU A 133 -2.59 5.03 -3.69
C LEU A 133 -1.43 4.05 -3.58
N ASP A 134 -1.07 3.70 -2.34
CA ASP A 134 0.01 2.76 -2.03
C ASP A 134 -0.24 1.39 -2.70
N LEU A 135 -1.47 0.89 -2.60
CA LEU A 135 -1.89 -0.37 -3.21
C LEU A 135 -1.78 -0.33 -4.75
N GLY A 136 -2.07 0.82 -5.38
CA GLY A 136 -1.81 1.01 -6.80
C GLY A 136 -0.33 0.86 -7.15
N GLY A 137 0.56 1.42 -6.33
CA GLY A 137 2.01 1.20 -6.44
C GLY A 137 2.40 -0.27 -6.30
N GLN A 138 1.86 -0.96 -5.30
CA GLN A 138 2.14 -2.39 -5.07
C GLN A 138 1.70 -3.27 -6.25
N PHE A 139 0.51 -3.04 -6.82
CA PHE A 139 0.06 -3.78 -8.01
C PHE A 139 0.85 -3.44 -9.27
N ALA A 140 1.31 -2.19 -9.42
CA ALA A 140 2.19 -1.81 -10.52
C ALA A 140 3.55 -2.52 -10.43
N ILE A 141 4.10 -2.68 -9.21
CA ILE A 141 5.32 -3.48 -8.97
C ILE A 141 5.08 -4.94 -9.36
N ILE A 142 3.96 -5.54 -8.97
CA ILE A 142 3.63 -6.92 -9.37
C ILE A 142 3.57 -7.04 -10.89
N ALA A 143 2.93 -6.10 -11.58
CA ALA A 143 2.88 -6.08 -13.05
C ALA A 143 4.28 -6.01 -13.67
N LEU A 144 5.18 -5.17 -13.15
CA LEU A 144 6.57 -5.09 -13.61
C LEU A 144 7.32 -6.42 -13.39
N MET A 145 7.12 -7.07 -12.24
CA MET A 145 7.78 -8.33 -11.89
C MET A 145 7.30 -9.52 -12.73
N VAL A 146 6.06 -9.47 -13.20
CA VAL A 146 5.45 -10.52 -14.03
C VAL A 146 5.74 -10.29 -15.51
N LEU A 147 5.46 -9.09 -16.02
CA LEU A 147 5.55 -8.77 -17.45
C LEU A 147 7.00 -8.52 -17.91
N LYS A 148 7.85 -8.03 -16.99
CA LYS A 148 9.27 -7.74 -17.23
C LYS A 148 9.57 -6.97 -18.53
N PRO A 149 8.85 -5.86 -18.81
CA PRO A 149 9.06 -5.10 -20.04
C PRO A 149 10.48 -4.51 -20.12
N GLY A 150 10.95 -4.34 -21.37
CA GLY A 150 12.12 -3.51 -21.68
C GLY A 150 11.78 -2.02 -21.76
N TRP A 151 12.79 -1.17 -21.94
CA TRP A 151 12.63 0.29 -21.99
C TRP A 151 11.71 0.80 -23.12
N THR A 152 11.65 0.07 -24.23
CA THR A 152 10.87 0.44 -25.42
C THR A 152 9.61 -0.41 -25.59
N ASP A 153 9.29 -1.25 -24.60
CA ASP A 153 8.18 -2.20 -24.70
C ASP A 153 6.84 -1.51 -24.35
N PRO A 154 5.83 -1.56 -25.24
CA PRO A 154 4.48 -1.05 -24.95
C PRO A 154 3.85 -1.62 -23.68
N LEU A 155 4.29 -2.79 -23.20
CA LEU A 155 3.82 -3.37 -21.93
C LEU A 155 4.08 -2.48 -20.71
N LEU A 156 4.95 -1.47 -20.80
CA LEU A 156 5.12 -0.43 -19.77
C LEU A 156 3.84 0.38 -19.50
N LEU A 157 2.90 0.41 -20.44
CA LEU A 157 1.61 1.08 -20.26
C LEU A 157 0.74 0.41 -19.18
N VAL A 158 0.92 -0.89 -18.93
CA VAL A 158 0.15 -1.63 -17.91
C VAL A 158 0.42 -1.11 -16.49
N PRO A 159 1.68 -1.12 -15.98
CA PRO A 159 1.96 -0.57 -14.65
C PRO A 159 1.67 0.94 -14.58
N ALA A 160 1.85 1.70 -15.66
CA ALA A 160 1.48 3.11 -15.71
C ALA A 160 -0.03 3.33 -15.52
N LEU A 161 -0.86 2.51 -16.18
CA LEU A 161 -2.31 2.53 -16.00
C LEU A 161 -2.71 2.16 -14.56
N ILE A 162 -2.08 1.13 -13.97
CA ILE A 162 -2.35 0.73 -12.58
C ILE A 162 -2.03 1.87 -11.60
N LEU A 163 -0.88 2.55 -11.78
CA LEU A 163 -0.52 3.73 -11.00
C LEU A 163 -1.54 4.86 -11.19
N ALA A 164 -1.96 5.12 -12.43
CA ALA A 164 -2.97 6.13 -12.73
C ALA A 164 -4.32 5.82 -12.06
N LEU A 165 -4.75 4.54 -12.03
CA LEU A 165 -5.95 4.11 -11.33
C LEU A 165 -5.82 4.29 -9.81
N GLY A 166 -4.65 3.99 -9.23
CA GLY A 166 -4.36 4.24 -7.81
C GLY A 166 -4.41 5.73 -7.48
N GLY A 167 -3.80 6.58 -8.31
CA GLY A 167 -3.84 8.04 -8.19
C GLY A 167 -5.26 8.59 -8.32
N PHE A 168 -6.03 8.08 -9.26
CA PHE A 168 -7.43 8.46 -9.43
C PHE A 168 -8.30 8.05 -8.24
N ALA A 169 -8.07 6.85 -7.68
CA ALA A 169 -8.75 6.40 -6.46
C ALA A 169 -8.42 7.27 -5.25
N TYR A 170 -7.20 7.79 -5.17
CA TYR A 170 -6.79 8.78 -4.16
C TYR A 170 -7.55 10.11 -4.33
N LEU A 171 -7.63 10.64 -5.56
CA LEU A 171 -8.32 11.90 -5.86
C LEU A 171 -9.83 11.83 -5.66
N ARG A 172 -10.47 10.70 -5.94
CA ARG A 172 -11.92 10.52 -5.79
C ARG A 172 -12.42 10.43 -4.34
N GLY A 173 -11.54 10.37 -3.35
CA GLY A 173 -11.92 10.19 -1.95
C GLY A 173 -12.48 11.43 -1.25
N ALA A 174 -13.64 11.95 -1.71
CA ALA A 174 -14.78 12.50 -0.94
C ALA A 174 -15.67 13.43 -1.81
N PRO A 175 -16.98 13.17 -1.94
CA PRO A 175 -17.97 14.25 -1.98
C PRO A 175 -17.99 14.97 -0.62
N ALA A 176 -18.23 16.28 -0.60
CA ALA A 176 -18.48 17.03 0.62
C ALA A 176 -19.59 16.38 1.45
N PRO A 177 -19.59 16.50 2.80
CA PRO A 177 -20.75 16.13 3.59
C PRO A 177 -21.96 16.85 2.98
N ALA A 178 -23.03 16.10 2.70
CA ALA A 178 -24.32 16.71 2.43
C ALA A 178 -24.60 17.60 3.64
N VAL A 179 -24.48 18.92 3.45
CA VAL A 179 -25.00 19.91 4.39
C VAL A 179 -26.40 19.41 4.70
N ALA A 180 -26.66 19.11 5.97
CA ALA A 180 -28.00 18.80 6.42
C ALA A 180 -28.90 19.89 5.87
N GLN A 181 -29.71 19.54 4.86
CA GLN A 181 -30.79 20.39 4.43
C GLN A 181 -31.77 20.35 5.60
N ALA A 182 -31.55 21.27 6.53
CA ALA A 182 -32.55 21.71 7.46
C ALA A 182 -33.65 22.36 6.63
N ALA A 183 -34.75 21.65 6.45
CA ALA A 183 -36.10 22.17 6.26
C ALA A 183 -37.08 21.09 6.70
#